data_AF-A0A2Z2KY97-F1
#
_entry.id   AF-A0A2Z2KY97-F1
#
_cell.length_a   1.000
_cell.length_b   1.000
_cell.length_c   1.000
_cell.angle_alpha   90.00
_cell.angle_beta   90.00
_cell.angle_gamma   90.00
#
_symmetry.space_group_name_H-M   'P 1'
#
loop_
_entity.id
_entity.type
_entity.pdbx_description
1 polymer ?
#
loop_
_entity_poly.entity_id
_entity_poly.type
_entity_poly.pdbx_seq_one_letter_code
_entity_poly.pdbx_strand_id
1 'polypeptide(L)'
;MSTLVPIHPRAIDLINQAIRPLLYRGCRIAELHLYVCYQSEIAQHDAIETAFGKLHVRPSYYIPKGYSYIREYPGKAFSWVTIRQPKESKAI
;
A
#
# COMPACT_ATOMS: atom_id res chain seq x y z
N MET A 1 -25.00 -4.62 9.52
CA MET A 1 -23.74 -3.94 9.89
C MET A 1 -22.62 -4.67 9.18
N SER A 2 -22.02 -4.07 8.15
CA SER A 2 -20.94 -4.71 7.39
C SER A 2 -19.69 -4.76 8.25
N THR A 3 -19.39 -5.93 8.81
CA THR A 3 -18.14 -6.16 9.53
C THR A 3 -17.01 -6.18 8.50
N LEU A 4 -16.18 -5.14 8.50
CA LEU A 4 -14.97 -5.10 7.68
C LEU A 4 -14.10 -6.31 8.03
N VAL A 5 -13.61 -7.01 7.02
CA VAL A 5 -12.72 -8.15 7.22
C VAL A 5 -11.43 -7.66 7.89
N PRO A 6 -11.03 -8.24 9.04
CA PRO A 6 -9.79 -7.85 9.71
C PRO A 6 -8.59 -8.12 8.80
N ILE A 7 -7.68 -7.15 8.71
CA ILE A 7 -6.49 -7.26 7.87
C ILE A 7 -5.50 -8.21 8.54
N HIS A 8 -4.98 -9.18 7.76
CA HIS A 8 -4.00 -10.12 8.25
C HIS A 8 -2.73 -9.41 8.75
N PRO A 9 -2.19 -9.72 9.94
CA PRO A 9 -1.06 -8.98 10.54
C PRO A 9 0.18 -8.94 9.64
N ARG A 10 0.49 -10.04 8.96
CA ARG A 10 1.57 -10.10 7.94
C ARG A 10 1.43 -9.04 6.83
N ALA A 11 0.21 -8.67 6.44
CA ALA A 11 0.01 -7.62 5.44
C ALA A 11 0.38 -6.23 6.01
N ILE A 12 0.04 -5.98 7.28
CA ILE A 12 0.43 -4.77 8.01
C ILE A 12 1.95 -4.68 8.10
N ASP A 13 2.64 -5.78 8.39
CA ASP A 13 4.11 -5.81 8.42
C ASP A 13 4.73 -5.44 7.07
N LEU A 14 4.21 -5.98 5.97
CA LEU A 14 4.68 -5.65 4.62
C LEU A 14 4.43 -4.17 4.27
N ILE A 15 3.27 -3.63 4.66
CA ILE A 15 2.96 -2.21 4.51
C ILE A 15 3.96 -1.36 5.30
N ASN A 16 4.20 -1.70 6.57
CA ASN A 16 5.17 -1.00 7.42
C ASN A 16 6.58 -1.03 6.82
N GLN A 17 7.02 -2.19 6.30
CA GLN A 17 8.31 -2.33 5.64
C GLN A 17 8.41 -1.46 4.38
N ALA A 18 7.34 -1.35 3.60
CA ALA A 18 7.29 -0.55 2.39
C ALA A 18 7.24 0.96 2.66
N ILE A 19 6.63 1.39 3.78
CA ILE A 19 6.55 2.80 4.20
C ILE A 19 7.90 3.31 4.68
N ARG A 20 8.64 2.52 5.47
CA ARG A 20 9.94 2.91 6.06
C ARG A 20 10.87 3.66 5.09
N PRO A 21 11.23 3.12 3.91
CA PRO A 21 12.14 3.80 3.00
C PRO A 21 11.57 5.11 2.43
N LEU A 22 10.24 5.26 2.35
CA LEU A 22 9.61 6.50 1.90
C LEU A 22 9.73 7.58 2.97
N LEU A 23 9.51 7.23 4.24
CA LEU A 23 9.67 8.18 5.35
C LEU A 23 11.13 8.63 5.50
N TYR A 24 12.11 7.72 5.33
CA TYR A 24 13.53 8.08 5.33
C TYR A 24 13.90 9.08 4.23
N ARG A 25 13.18 9.09 3.11
CA ARG A 25 13.36 10.07 2.02
C ARG A 25 12.69 11.42 2.30
N GLY A 26 12.00 11.56 3.43
CA GLY A 26 11.31 12.77 3.84
C GLY A 26 9.81 12.80 3.50
N CYS A 27 9.24 11.72 2.95
CA CYS A 27 7.81 11.65 2.70
C CYS A 27 7.02 11.64 4.02
N ARG A 28 5.83 12.23 4.01
CA ARG A 28 4.93 12.24 5.18
C ARG A 28 3.88 11.15 5.03
N ILE A 29 3.58 10.42 6.09
CA ILE A 29 2.56 9.36 6.08
C ILE A 29 1.20 9.84 5.54
N ALA A 30 0.82 11.08 5.86
CA ALA A 30 -0.42 11.71 5.41
C ALA A 30 -0.49 11.92 3.89
N GLU A 31 0.67 11.96 3.21
CA GLU A 31 0.78 12.11 1.76
C GLU A 31 0.95 10.75 1.06
N LEU A 32 1.07 9.65 1.82
CA LEU A 32 1.21 8.30 1.30
C LEU A 32 -0.15 7.62 1.16
N HIS A 33 -0.40 7.06 -0.02
CA HIS A 33 -1.62 6.34 -0.34
C HIS A 33 -1.26 4.91 -0.75
N LEU A 34 -1.94 3.93 -0.17
CA LEU A 34 -1.85 2.53 -0.55
C LEU A 34 -2.85 2.25 -1.67
N TYR A 35 -2.35 1.94 -2.85
CA TYR A 35 -3.16 1.52 -3.97
C TYR A 35 -3.25 0.00 -4.01
N VAL A 36 -4.49 -0.51 -4.07
CA VAL A 36 -4.78 -1.94 -4.04
C VAL A 36 -5.74 -2.34 -5.16
N CYS A 37 -5.75 -3.64 -5.49
CA CYS A 37 -6.77 -4.22 -6.36
C CYS A 37 -8.17 -4.01 -5.75
N TYR A 38 -9.12 -3.49 -6.54
CA TYR A 38 -10.47 -3.19 -6.06
C TYR A 38 -11.25 -4.39 -5.51
N GLN A 39 -10.90 -5.61 -5.94
CA GLN A 39 -11.53 -6.86 -5.49
C GLN A 39 -10.88 -7.43 -4.22
N SER A 40 -9.83 -6.81 -3.71
CA SER A 40 -9.14 -7.29 -2.50
C SER A 40 -9.93 -6.93 -1.24
N GLU A 41 -9.77 -7.72 -0.18
CA GLU A 41 -10.40 -7.43 1.12
C GLU A 41 -9.92 -6.09 1.69
N ILE A 42 -8.66 -5.74 1.45
CA ILE A 42 -8.08 -4.44 1.87
C ILE A 42 -8.81 -3.27 1.21
N ALA A 43 -9.36 -3.44 0.00
CA ALA A 43 -10.09 -2.37 -0.69
C ALA A 43 -11.39 -1.95 0.01
N GLN A 44 -11.88 -2.73 0.98
CA GLN A 44 -13.05 -2.40 1.78
C GLN A 44 -12.76 -1.35 2.86
N HIS A 45 -11.48 -1.11 3.16
CA HIS A 45 -11.04 -0.17 4.18
C HIS A 45 -10.76 1.19 3.53
N ASP A 46 -11.19 2.29 4.16
CA ASP A 46 -10.82 3.65 3.73
C ASP A 46 -9.37 3.99 4.09
N ALA A 47 -8.90 3.41 5.20
CA ALA A 47 -7.57 3.62 5.73
C ALA A 47 -7.15 2.47 6.64
N ILE A 48 -5.84 2.33 6.82
CA ILE A 48 -5.20 1.31 7.65
C ILE A 48 -4.36 2.00 8.71
N GLU A 49 -4.49 1.57 9.96
CA GLU A 49 -3.60 2.01 11.03
C GLU A 49 -2.24 1.31 10.89
N THR A 50 -1.18 2.08 10.76
CA THR A 50 0.20 1.58 10.61
C THR A 50 1.06 2.01 11.78
N ALA A 51 2.28 1.48 11.89
CA ALA A 51 3.22 1.90 12.93
C ALA A 51 3.65 3.38 12.81
N PHE A 52 3.38 4.00 11.66
CA PHE A 52 3.75 5.38 11.36
C PHE A 52 2.54 6.34 11.31
N GLY A 53 1.34 5.83 11.61
CA GLY A 53 0.09 6.56 11.52
C GLY A 53 -0.87 5.98 10.48
N LYS A 54 -1.90 6.75 10.14
CA LYS A 54 -3.00 6.32 9.27
C LYS A 54 -2.59 6.40 7.79
N LEU A 55 -2.72 5.29 7.07
CA LEU A 55 -2.43 5.19 5.64
C LEU A 55 -3.73 5.07 4.83
N HIS A 56 -3.95 5.98 3.89
CA HIS A 56 -5.17 5.99 3.08
C HIS A 56 -5.15 4.89 2.02
N VAL A 57 -6.25 4.17 1.87
CA VAL A 57 -6.39 3.11 0.86
C VAL A 57 -7.10 3.69 -0.37
N ARG A 58 -6.58 3.33 -1.55
CA ARG A 58 -7.12 3.71 -2.85
C ARG A 58 -7.34 2.46 -3.70
N PRO A 59 -8.57 1.94 -3.73
CA PRO A 59 -8.94 0.87 -4.66
C PRO A 59 -8.73 1.31 -6.11
N SER A 60 -8.19 0.42 -6.95
CA SER A 60 -8.00 0.67 -8.37
C SER A 60 -8.34 -0.56 -9.21
N TYR A 61 -9.00 -0.32 -10.34
CA TYR A 61 -9.32 -1.34 -11.35
C TYR A 61 -8.09 -1.75 -12.18
N TYR A 62 -7.04 -0.92 -12.18
CA TYR A 62 -5.81 -1.17 -12.94
C TYR A 62 -4.79 -2.03 -12.19
N ILE A 63 -5.07 -2.37 -10.93
CA ILE A 63 -4.16 -3.16 -10.10
C ILE A 63 -4.63 -4.61 -10.10
N PRO A 64 -3.81 -5.55 -10.60
CA PRO A 64 -4.16 -6.97 -10.59
C PRO A 64 -4.21 -7.52 -9.16
N LYS A 65 -5.01 -8.57 -8.97
CA LYS A 65 -5.15 -9.25 -7.67
C LYS A 65 -3.79 -9.75 -7.18
N GLY A 66 -3.50 -9.53 -5.90
CA GLY A 66 -2.24 -9.91 -5.26
C GLY A 66 -1.12 -8.87 -5.39
N TYR A 67 -1.38 -7.75 -6.07
CA TYR A 67 -0.46 -6.62 -6.16
C TYR A 67 -1.00 -5.42 -5.39
N SER A 68 -0.08 -4.66 -4.79
CA SER A 68 -0.36 -3.37 -4.18
C SER A 68 0.92 -2.54 -4.11
N TYR A 69 0.77 -1.23 -4.07
CA TYR A 69 1.89 -0.32 -3.94
C TYR A 69 1.50 0.91 -3.15
N ILE A 70 2.49 1.57 -2.56
CA ILE A 70 2.34 2.86 -1.91
C ILE A 70 2.90 3.92 -2.85
N ARG A 71 2.17 5.01 -2.98
CA ARG A 71 2.60 6.17 -3.75
C ARG A 71 2.31 7.44 -2.96
N GLU A 72 3.25 8.35 -3.00
CA GLU A 72 3.10 9.70 -2.49
C GLU A 72 2.22 10.56 -3.42
N TYR A 73 1.36 11.39 -2.85
CA TYR A 73 0.53 12.34 -3.57
C TYR A 73 0.47 13.66 -2.77
N PRO A 74 0.87 14.81 -3.36
CA PRO A 74 1.18 15.07 -4.77
C PRO A 74 2.59 14.66 -5.27
N GLY A 75 3.36 13.84 -4.53
CA GLY A 75 4.74 13.52 -4.88
C GLY A 75 4.97 12.39 -5.90
N LYS A 76 6.23 11.91 -5.91
CA LYS A 76 6.72 10.87 -6.85
C LYS A 76 7.28 9.65 -6.13
N ALA A 77 7.35 9.65 -4.81
CA ALA A 77 7.86 8.51 -4.08
C ALA A 77 6.92 7.30 -4.23
N PHE A 78 7.52 6.12 -4.35
CA PHE A 78 6.83 4.89 -4.69
C PHE A 78 7.51 3.69 -4.06
N SER A 79 6.71 2.72 -3.60
CA SER A 79 7.19 1.46 -3.02
C SER A 79 6.19 0.33 -3.25
N TRP A 80 6.67 -0.86 -3.66
CA TRP A 80 5.82 -2.04 -3.82
C TRP A 80 5.47 -2.66 -2.46
N VAL A 81 4.20 -3.05 -2.30
CA VAL A 81 3.68 -3.81 -1.15
C VAL A 81 3.25 -5.17 -1.67
N THR A 82 4.22 -6.03 -1.97
CA THR A 82 3.95 -7.36 -2.55
C THR A 82 4.96 -8.36 -2.03
N ILE A 83 4.50 -9.58 -1.72
CA ILE A 83 5.37 -10.69 -1.29
C ILE A 83 6.40 -11.02 -2.38
N ARG A 84 6.01 -10.85 -3.65
CA ARG A 84 6.91 -10.92 -4.80
C ARG A 84 6.98 -9.52 -5.40
N GLN A 85 8.07 -8.79 -5.17
CA GLN A 85 8.33 -7.60 -5.96
C GLN A 85 8.30 -8.04 -7.44
N PRO A 86 7.55 -7.36 -8.33
CA PRO A 86 7.70 -7.62 -9.74
C PRO A 86 9.18 -7.47 -10.05
N LYS A 87 9.81 -8.52 -10.60
CA LYS A 87 11.17 -8.41 -11.12
C LYS A 87 11.14 -7.23 -12.08
N GLU A 88 11.96 -6.21 -11.83
CA GLU A 88 12.26 -5.22 -12.85
C GLU A 88 12.59 -6.02 -14.12
N SER A 89 11.69 -5.99 -15.10
CA SER A 89 12.06 -6.41 -16.44
C SER A 89 13.15 -5.44 -16.83
N LYS A 90 14.40 -5.91 -16.80
CA LYS A 90 15.51 -5.21 -17.45
C LYS A 90 15.01 -4.89 -18.84
N ALA A 91 14.80 -3.61 -19.12
CA ALA A 91 14.63 -3.14 -20.48
C ALA A 91 15.87 -3.63 -21.23
N ILE A 92 15.63 -4.47 -22.24
CA ILE A 92 16.64 -4.97 -23.17
C ILE A 92 16.96 -3.84 -24.13
#